data_AF-X1T0A4-F1
#
_entry.id   AF-X1T0A4-F1
#
_cell.length_a   1.000
_cell.length_b   1.000
_cell.length_c   1.000
_cell.angle_alpha   90.00
_cell.angle_beta   90.00
_cell.angle_gamma   90.00
#
_symmetry.space_group_name_H-M   'P 1'
#
loop_
_entity.id
_entity.type
_entity.pdbx_description
1 polymer ?
#
loop_
_entity_poly.entity_id
_entity_poly.type
_entity_poly.pdbx_seq_one_letter_code
_entity_poly.pdbx_strand_id
1 'polypeptide(L)'
;MNFQDGNLDYIDFQTTKESGLLTKVKSLNGYFYLEDLPKVEFDCSGLGEEDNATLALKGYFFADKADYSLDFTFKDADITHFQYYFAETKLFNLKKGLFDLHLHLANDSVTTKGEIIWYGQASARDVDLFPDFLDDIELKQAEGSATFDSKETIIEKITAYYKNSPLTLTGNLAYIDVFNYNMKVKSNDFNLSDLKEGLKEYLSLASEVQAKGKSNLSFEVSGSPIKD
;
A
#
# COMPACT_ATOMS: atom_id res chain seq x y z
N MET A 1 6.28 31.86 5.89
CA MET A 1 5.75 32.23 4.55
C MET A 1 4.46 31.45 4.35
N ASN A 2 3.37 32.10 3.94
CA ASN A 2 2.06 31.46 3.78
C ASN A 2 1.70 31.42 2.30
N PHE A 3 1.26 30.26 1.82
CA PHE A 3 0.79 30.06 0.45
C PHE A 3 -0.73 29.85 0.47
N GLN A 4 -1.45 30.62 -0.35
CA GLN A 4 -2.88 30.47 -0.59
C GLN A 4 -3.08 30.46 -2.11
N ASP A 5 -3.74 29.43 -2.63
CA ASP A 5 -4.01 29.25 -4.07
C ASP A 5 -2.73 29.29 -4.95
N GLY A 6 -1.62 28.79 -4.42
CA GLY A 6 -0.34 28.73 -5.14
C GLY A 6 -0.19 27.44 -5.93
N ASN A 7 0.36 27.53 -7.15
CA ASN A 7 0.97 26.38 -7.82
C ASN A 7 2.39 26.24 -7.28
N LEU A 8 2.64 25.23 -6.44
CA LEU A 8 4.00 24.86 -6.09
C LEU A 8 4.47 23.80 -7.10
N ASP A 9 5.16 24.25 -8.14
CA ASP A 9 6.00 23.37 -8.93
C ASP A 9 7.27 23.07 -8.11
N TYR A 10 7.21 22.06 -7.25
CA TYR A 10 8.41 21.53 -6.62
C TYR A 10 9.17 20.72 -7.69
N ILE A 11 10.17 21.37 -8.29
CA ILE A 11 11.15 20.71 -9.15
C ILE A 11 12.39 20.51 -8.29
N ASP A 12 12.59 19.28 -7.82
CA ASP A 12 13.86 18.87 -7.23
C ASP A 12 14.92 18.81 -8.35
N PHE A 13 15.72 19.85 -8.46
CA PHE A 13 16.78 19.95 -9.46
C PHE A 13 17.98 19.01 -9.18
N GLN A 14 18.02 18.31 -8.04
CA GLN A 14 19.00 17.23 -7.80
C GLN A 14 18.49 15.84 -8.20
N THR A 15 17.19 15.71 -8.47
CA THR A 15 16.57 14.49 -9.00
C THR A 15 16.05 14.70 -10.43
N THR A 16 16.92 15.14 -11.35
CA THR A 16 16.76 14.81 -12.78
C THR A 16 16.78 13.30 -13.07
N LYS A 17 16.66 12.45 -12.04
CA LYS A 17 16.32 11.05 -12.18
C LYS A 17 14.80 10.96 -12.15
N GLU A 18 14.24 10.38 -13.21
CA GLU A 18 12.81 10.03 -13.41
C GLU A 18 12.22 9.09 -12.32
N SER A 19 12.85 8.99 -11.14
CA SER A 19 12.57 8.03 -10.07
C SER A 19 12.13 8.65 -8.74
N GLY A 20 11.94 9.98 -8.67
CA GLY A 20 11.34 10.64 -7.51
C GLY A 20 9.81 10.56 -7.49
N LEU A 21 9.18 10.60 -6.31
CA LEU A 21 7.73 10.77 -6.16
C LEU A 21 7.34 12.16 -6.68
N LEU A 22 6.90 12.24 -7.94
CA LEU A 22 6.45 13.47 -8.57
C LEU A 22 4.92 13.44 -8.68
N THR A 23 4.25 14.19 -7.82
CA THR A 23 2.80 14.45 -7.96
C THR A 23 2.56 15.92 -8.23
N LYS A 24 1.59 16.22 -9.08
CA LYS A 24 1.17 17.60 -9.36
C LYS A 24 -0.08 17.92 -8.56
N VAL A 25 -0.16 19.16 -8.07
CA VAL A 25 -1.29 19.63 -7.28
C VAL A 25 -1.98 20.81 -7.97
N LYS A 26 -3.32 20.82 -7.97
CA LYS A 26 -4.13 21.92 -8.52
C LYS A 26 -4.06 23.19 -7.69
N SER A 27 -3.85 23.00 -6.40
CA SER A 27 -3.79 24.07 -5.40
C SER A 27 -2.99 23.56 -4.23
N LEU A 28 -2.07 24.38 -3.73
CA LEU A 28 -1.37 24.14 -2.49
C LEU A 28 -1.73 25.23 -1.47
N ASN A 29 -2.12 24.80 -0.28
CA ASN A 29 -2.31 25.66 0.88
C ASN A 29 -1.39 25.18 2.01
N GLY A 30 -0.62 26.08 2.59
CA GLY A 30 0.32 25.70 3.63
C GLY A 30 1.26 26.81 4.08
N TYR A 31 2.18 26.45 4.95
CA TYR A 31 3.20 27.36 5.44
C TYR A 31 4.55 26.67 5.67
N PHE A 32 5.58 27.51 5.69
CA PHE A 32 6.88 27.18 6.28
C PHE A 32 7.12 28.09 7.47
N TYR A 33 7.49 27.48 8.59
CA TYR A 33 7.91 28.15 9.82
C TYR A 33 9.43 28.18 9.88
N LEU A 34 9.98 29.40 9.92
CA LEU A 34 11.41 29.68 9.77
C LEU A 34 12.00 30.40 11.00
N GLU A 35 11.25 30.52 12.10
CA GLU A 35 11.73 31.23 13.29
C GLU A 35 12.83 30.43 14.02
N ASP A 36 12.81 29.10 13.90
CA ASP A 36 13.71 28.17 14.61
C ASP A 36 14.85 27.62 13.73
N LEU A 37 15.36 28.41 12.78
CA LEU A 37 16.49 27.99 11.94
C LEU A 37 17.67 27.49 12.79
N PRO A 38 18.37 26.41 12.38
CA PRO A 38 18.31 25.77 11.06
C PRO A 38 17.17 24.76 10.87
N LYS A 39 16.29 24.57 11.88
CA LYS A 39 15.08 23.77 11.73
C LYS A 39 14.05 24.55 10.92
N VAL A 40 13.50 23.90 9.90
CA VAL A 40 12.39 24.41 9.11
C VAL A 40 11.23 23.47 9.30
N GLU A 41 10.09 23.98 9.77
CA GLU A 41 8.85 23.20 9.86
C GLU A 41 7.93 23.58 8.70
N PHE A 42 7.14 22.63 8.24
CA PHE A 42 6.19 22.83 7.16
C PHE A 42 4.90 22.04 7.40
N ASP A 43 3.81 22.61 6.91
CA ASP A 43 2.49 21.97 6.90
C ASP A 43 1.77 22.45 5.65
N CYS A 44 1.53 21.52 4.73
CA CYS A 44 1.06 21.77 3.39
C CYS A 44 -0.03 20.76 3.04
N SER A 45 -1.06 21.23 2.35
CA SER A 45 -2.13 20.38 1.83
C SER A 45 -2.57 20.85 0.45
N GLY A 46 -3.06 19.94 -0.36
CA GLY A 46 -3.49 20.24 -1.71
C GLY A 46 -4.36 19.15 -2.31
N LEU A 47 -4.78 19.38 -3.55
CA LEU A 47 -5.55 18.43 -4.34
C LEU A 47 -4.72 17.97 -5.53
N GLY A 48 -4.62 16.66 -5.75
CA GLY A 48 -3.94 16.08 -6.89
C GLY A 48 -4.51 16.55 -8.23
N GLU A 49 -3.66 16.75 -9.23
CA GLU A 49 -4.09 17.16 -10.57
C GLU A 49 -4.89 16.05 -11.29
N GLU A 50 -4.40 14.81 -11.18
CA GLU A 50 -4.91 13.63 -11.87
C GLU A 50 -6.30 13.19 -11.35
N ASP A 51 -6.45 13.05 -10.03
CA ASP A 51 -7.60 12.40 -9.40
C ASP A 51 -8.36 13.29 -8.38
N ASN A 52 -7.87 14.51 -8.11
CA ASN A 52 -8.35 15.36 -7.01
C ASN A 52 -8.21 14.73 -5.62
N ALA A 53 -7.34 13.72 -5.46
CA ALA A 53 -7.06 13.16 -4.16
C ALA A 53 -6.54 14.23 -3.21
N THR A 54 -6.91 14.14 -1.95
CA THR A 54 -6.35 15.05 -0.95
C THR A 54 -4.94 14.60 -0.60
N LEU A 55 -4.02 15.54 -0.67
CA LEU A 55 -2.60 15.38 -0.38
C LEU A 55 -2.26 16.25 0.82
N ALA A 56 -1.57 15.70 1.81
CA ALA A 56 -1.02 16.50 2.89
C ALA A 56 0.42 16.07 3.21
N LEU A 57 1.28 17.06 3.40
CA LEU A 57 2.69 16.94 3.73
C LEU A 57 2.94 17.81 4.95
N LYS A 58 3.42 17.19 6.03
CA LYS A 58 3.74 17.90 7.27
C LYS A 58 5.05 17.40 7.82
N GLY A 59 5.81 18.26 8.49
CA GLY A 59 6.97 17.81 9.21
C GLY A 59 8.00 18.91 9.41
N TYR A 60 9.26 18.49 9.47
CA TYR A 60 10.39 19.38 9.59
C TYR A 60 11.63 18.80 8.93
N PHE A 61 12.57 19.67 8.59
CA PHE A 61 13.93 19.28 8.22
C PHE A 61 14.93 20.27 8.82
N PHE A 62 16.17 19.85 8.97
CA PHE A 62 17.27 20.74 9.33
C PHE A 62 18.08 21.12 8.09
N ALA A 63 18.38 22.40 7.92
CA ALA A 63 19.15 22.89 6.78
C ALA A 63 20.64 22.52 6.84
N ASP A 64 21.15 22.16 8.02
CA ASP A 64 22.57 21.96 8.31
C ASP A 64 22.93 20.51 8.72
N LYS A 65 21.95 19.60 8.78
CA LYS A 65 22.15 18.18 9.08
C LYS A 65 21.05 17.31 8.45
N ALA A 66 21.27 16.01 8.41
CA ALA A 66 20.36 15.04 7.79
C ALA A 66 19.12 14.69 8.66
N ASP A 67 18.80 15.51 9.66
CA ASP A 67 17.66 15.26 10.55
C ASP A 67 16.37 15.81 9.92
N TYR A 68 15.33 14.99 9.86
CA TYR A 68 14.02 15.33 9.34
C TYR A 68 12.92 14.42 9.89
N SER A 69 11.69 14.91 9.78
CA SER A 69 10.45 14.15 9.94
C SER A 69 9.50 14.56 8.83
N LEU A 70 8.83 13.59 8.23
CA LEU A 70 7.90 13.79 7.14
C LEU A 70 6.69 12.88 7.36
N ASP A 71 5.54 13.49 7.62
CA ASP A 71 4.23 12.87 7.52
C ASP A 71 3.65 13.16 6.14
N PHE A 72 3.24 12.10 5.47
CA PHE A 72 2.60 12.16 4.16
C PHE A 72 1.26 11.45 4.20
N THR A 73 0.21 12.13 3.73
CA THR A 73 -1.14 11.59 3.72
C THR A 73 -1.76 11.71 2.34
N PHE A 74 -2.36 10.61 1.88
CA PHE A 74 -3.32 10.58 0.78
C PHE A 74 -4.71 10.26 1.32
N LYS A 75 -5.73 10.88 0.75
CA LYS A 75 -7.12 10.44 0.90
C LYS A 75 -7.80 10.34 -0.44
N ASP A 76 -8.55 9.25 -0.60
CA ASP A 76 -9.31 8.94 -1.81
C ASP A 76 -8.45 8.97 -3.08
N ALA A 77 -7.21 8.52 -2.97
CA ALA A 77 -6.26 8.48 -4.08
C ALA A 77 -6.54 7.28 -5.00
N ASP A 78 -6.51 7.50 -6.32
CA ASP A 78 -6.71 6.40 -7.28
C ASP A 78 -5.42 5.58 -7.37
N ILE A 79 -5.51 4.31 -7.00
CA ILE A 79 -4.35 3.43 -6.87
C ILE A 79 -3.53 3.29 -8.16
N THR A 80 -4.16 3.50 -9.32
CA THR A 80 -3.48 3.44 -10.62
C THR A 80 -2.42 4.51 -10.78
N HIS A 81 -2.57 5.66 -10.11
CA HIS A 81 -1.56 6.72 -10.10
C HIS A 81 -0.44 6.47 -9.10
N PHE A 82 -0.60 5.54 -8.15
CA PHE A 82 0.32 5.38 -7.02
C PHE A 82 1.11 4.09 -6.97
N GLN A 83 0.78 3.10 -7.79
CA GLN A 83 1.50 1.81 -7.84
C GLN A 83 3.01 1.94 -8.08
N TYR A 84 3.44 2.96 -8.83
CA TYR A 84 4.86 3.17 -9.10
C TYR A 84 5.65 3.52 -7.83
N TYR A 85 5.01 4.11 -6.83
CA TYR A 85 5.68 4.67 -5.65
C TYR A 85 5.88 3.67 -4.53
N PHE A 86 5.26 2.51 -4.61
CA PHE A 86 5.32 1.49 -3.58
C PHE A 86 5.96 0.22 -4.17
N ALA A 87 7.30 0.16 -4.12
CA ALA A 87 8.05 -1.01 -4.59
C ALA A 87 7.55 -2.31 -3.93
N GLU A 88 7.20 -2.25 -2.64
CA GLU A 88 6.66 -3.38 -1.87
C GLU A 88 5.22 -3.73 -2.25
N THR A 89 4.41 -2.79 -2.76
CA THR A 89 3.06 -3.12 -3.24
C THR A 89 3.07 -3.70 -4.64
N LYS A 90 4.20 -3.68 -5.36
CA LYS A 90 4.31 -4.37 -6.66
C LYS A 90 3.94 -5.84 -6.53
N LEU A 91 4.35 -6.47 -5.42
CA LEU A 91 4.02 -7.87 -5.11
C LEU A 91 2.53 -8.14 -5.02
N PHE A 92 1.70 -7.13 -4.73
CA PHE A 92 0.24 -7.27 -4.70
C PHE A 92 -0.40 -6.97 -6.06
N ASN A 93 0.33 -6.33 -6.98
CA ASN A 93 -0.11 -5.97 -8.33
C ASN A 93 -1.54 -5.40 -8.32
N LEU A 94 -1.68 -4.30 -7.59
CA LEU A 94 -2.95 -3.64 -7.36
C LEU A 94 -3.50 -3.15 -8.71
N LYS A 95 -4.81 -3.18 -8.92
CA LYS A 95 -5.45 -2.56 -10.09
C LYS A 95 -6.73 -1.91 -9.65
N LYS A 96 -6.99 -0.71 -10.18
CA LYS A 96 -8.18 0.13 -9.96
C LYS A 96 -8.57 0.33 -8.48
N GLY A 97 -9.47 1.27 -8.22
CA GLY A 97 -9.96 1.53 -6.87
C GLY A 97 -9.18 2.62 -6.15
N LEU A 98 -9.61 2.87 -4.91
CA LEU A 98 -9.14 4.00 -4.11
C LEU A 98 -8.37 3.52 -2.90
N PHE A 99 -7.42 4.33 -2.44
CA PHE A 99 -6.74 4.09 -1.18
C PHE A 99 -6.54 5.38 -0.37
N ASP A 100 -6.50 5.21 0.94
CA ASP A 100 -5.97 6.19 1.87
C ASP A 100 -4.61 5.70 2.36
N LEU A 101 -3.70 6.64 2.60
CA LEU A 101 -2.39 6.35 3.15
C LEU A 101 -2.05 7.39 4.20
N HIS A 102 -1.47 6.91 5.30
CA HIS A 102 -0.69 7.71 6.21
C HIS A 102 0.71 7.10 6.32
N LEU A 103 1.73 7.81 5.86
CA LEU A 103 3.13 7.41 5.93
C LEU A 103 3.89 8.41 6.79
N HIS A 104 4.62 7.89 7.76
CA HIS A 104 5.62 8.64 8.52
C HIS A 104 7.01 8.19 8.10
N LEU A 105 7.91 9.13 7.84
CA LEU A 105 9.31 8.92 7.54
C LEU A 105 10.13 9.86 8.41
N ALA A 106 11.09 9.34 9.16
CA ALA A 106 11.97 10.18 9.96
C ALA A 106 13.41 9.66 9.96
N ASN A 107 14.33 10.60 10.03
CA ASN A 107 15.70 10.38 10.42
C ASN A 107 16.04 11.45 11.44
N ASP A 108 16.35 11.04 12.65
CA ASP A 108 16.73 11.96 13.73
C ASP A 108 17.91 11.38 14.50
N SER A 109 19.02 12.11 14.52
CA SER A 109 20.25 11.74 15.21
C SER A 109 20.07 11.41 16.70
N VAL A 110 19.01 11.93 17.34
CA VAL A 110 18.70 11.67 18.76
C VAL A 110 17.80 10.43 18.91
N THR A 111 16.67 10.41 18.21
CA THR A 111 15.59 9.43 18.39
C THR A 111 15.83 8.15 17.60
N THR A 112 16.28 8.29 16.36
CA THR A 112 16.52 7.16 15.43
C THR A 112 17.99 6.76 15.36
N LYS A 113 18.88 7.52 16.02
CA LYS A 113 20.34 7.32 16.00
C LYS A 113 20.93 7.32 14.57
N GLY A 114 20.32 8.07 13.67
CA GLY A 114 20.74 8.19 12.27
C GLY A 114 20.18 7.11 11.33
N GLU A 115 19.35 6.18 11.82
CA GLU A 115 18.63 5.24 10.97
C GLU A 115 17.36 5.88 10.40
N ILE A 116 17.04 5.58 9.14
CA ILE A 116 15.77 6.00 8.55
C ILE A 116 14.68 5.07 9.07
N ILE A 117 13.73 5.60 9.84
CA ILE A 117 12.53 4.89 10.24
C ILE A 117 11.38 5.28 9.32
N TRP A 118 10.54 4.30 8.97
CA TRP A 118 9.28 4.54 8.31
C TRP A 118 8.22 3.58 8.81
N TYR A 119 7.01 4.08 8.93
CA TYR A 119 5.82 3.31 9.31
C TYR A 119 4.56 4.03 8.85
N GLY A 120 3.45 3.30 8.83
CA GLY A 120 2.21 3.87 8.36
C GLY A 120 1.03 2.92 8.40
N GLN A 121 -0.06 3.41 7.82
CA GLN A 121 -1.30 2.69 7.62
C GLN A 121 -1.82 2.99 6.23
N ALA A 122 -2.35 1.96 5.57
CA ALA A 122 -3.09 2.10 4.34
C ALA A 122 -4.48 1.48 4.49
N SER A 123 -5.46 2.07 3.84
CA SER A 123 -6.77 1.46 3.63
C SER A 123 -7.11 1.50 2.14
N ALA A 124 -7.86 0.51 1.67
CA ALA A 124 -8.21 0.36 0.27
C ALA A 124 -9.71 0.07 0.11
N ARG A 125 -10.28 0.56 -0.99
CA ARG A 125 -11.69 0.35 -1.36
C ARG A 125 -11.83 0.03 -2.85
N ASP A 126 -12.59 -1.03 -3.14
CA ASP A 126 -12.87 -1.52 -4.50
C ASP A 126 -11.59 -1.78 -5.33
N VAL A 127 -10.55 -2.31 -4.68
CA VAL A 127 -9.27 -2.60 -5.33
C VAL A 127 -9.25 -4.03 -5.85
N ASP A 128 -8.79 -4.26 -7.07
CA ASP A 128 -8.47 -5.60 -7.53
C ASP A 128 -7.01 -5.93 -7.20
N LEU A 129 -6.75 -7.09 -6.60
CA LEU A 129 -5.44 -7.59 -6.19
C LEU A 129 -5.05 -8.76 -7.10
N PHE A 130 -3.81 -8.75 -7.60
CA PHE A 130 -3.24 -9.84 -8.40
C PHE A 130 -1.90 -10.27 -7.81
N PRO A 131 -1.85 -10.70 -6.54
CA PRO A 131 -0.60 -10.94 -5.84
C PRO A 131 0.33 -11.90 -6.59
N ASP A 132 1.49 -11.39 -7.02
CA ASP A 132 2.49 -12.13 -7.80
C ASP A 132 3.02 -13.35 -7.03
N PHE A 133 2.95 -13.31 -5.70
CA PHE A 133 3.39 -14.40 -4.81
C PHE A 133 2.33 -15.49 -4.58
N LEU A 134 1.15 -15.40 -5.22
CA LEU A 134 0.06 -16.36 -5.09
C LEU A 134 -0.44 -16.87 -6.45
N ASP A 135 0.46 -17.33 -7.33
CA ASP A 135 0.15 -18.05 -8.59
C ASP A 135 -1.09 -17.52 -9.33
N ASP A 136 -1.04 -16.26 -9.75
CA ASP A 136 -2.10 -15.59 -10.53
C ASP A 136 -3.50 -15.59 -9.87
N ILE A 137 -3.60 -15.69 -8.55
CA ILE A 137 -4.87 -15.48 -7.85
C ILE A 137 -5.35 -14.05 -8.09
N GLU A 138 -6.56 -13.92 -8.62
CA GLU A 138 -7.27 -12.66 -8.76
C GLU A 138 -8.29 -12.49 -7.63
N LEU A 139 -8.11 -11.45 -6.81
CA LEU A 139 -9.08 -11.03 -5.81
C LEU A 139 -9.70 -9.71 -6.23
N LYS A 140 -11.03 -9.66 -6.32
CA LYS A 140 -11.77 -8.48 -6.78
C LYS A 140 -12.42 -7.74 -5.64
N GLN A 141 -12.60 -6.44 -5.84
CA GLN A 141 -13.34 -5.57 -4.93
C GLN A 141 -12.85 -5.69 -3.49
N ALA A 142 -11.53 -5.69 -3.32
CA ALA A 142 -10.89 -5.77 -2.04
C ALA A 142 -11.13 -4.46 -1.27
N GLU A 143 -11.54 -4.64 -0.02
CA GLU A 143 -11.70 -3.56 0.96
C GLU A 143 -11.02 -3.96 2.24
N GLY A 144 -10.22 -3.08 2.83
CA GLY A 144 -9.51 -3.41 4.04
C GLY A 144 -8.44 -2.41 4.44
N SER A 145 -7.69 -2.78 5.46
CA SER A 145 -6.59 -1.98 5.99
C SER A 145 -5.37 -2.84 6.31
N ALA A 146 -4.22 -2.20 6.23
CA ALA A 146 -2.96 -2.74 6.69
C ALA A 146 -2.14 -1.66 7.40
N THR A 147 -1.40 -2.06 8.41
CA THR A 147 -0.32 -1.26 8.99
C THR A 147 1.01 -1.78 8.47
N PHE A 148 2.01 -0.93 8.39
CA PHE A 148 3.32 -1.33 7.89
C PHE A 148 4.44 -0.53 8.55
N ASP A 149 5.63 -1.10 8.55
CA ASP A 149 6.87 -0.43 8.92
C ASP A 149 8.03 -0.95 8.07
N SER A 150 9.25 -0.53 8.43
CA SER A 150 10.50 -0.98 7.80
C SER A 150 10.75 -2.49 7.74
N LYS A 151 9.95 -3.30 8.44
CA LYS A 151 10.18 -4.72 8.66
C LYS A 151 9.04 -5.56 8.16
N GLU A 152 7.80 -5.13 8.35
CA GLU A 152 6.63 -5.91 7.98
C GLU A 152 5.40 -5.07 7.64
N THR A 153 4.47 -5.70 6.95
CA THR A 153 3.10 -5.25 6.74
C THR A 153 2.16 -6.22 7.44
N ILE A 154 1.25 -5.71 8.27
CA ILE A 154 0.21 -6.48 8.95
C ILE A 154 -1.14 -6.16 8.31
N ILE A 155 -1.73 -7.15 7.65
CA ILE A 155 -3.08 -7.09 7.13
C ILE A 155 -4.05 -7.32 8.28
N GLU A 156 -4.68 -6.24 8.75
CA GLU A 156 -5.67 -6.30 9.84
C GLU A 156 -6.89 -7.10 9.41
N LYS A 157 -7.44 -6.74 8.25
CA LYS A 157 -8.56 -7.42 7.59
C LYS A 157 -8.72 -6.90 6.18
N ILE A 158 -8.75 -7.81 5.22
CA ILE A 158 -9.22 -7.55 3.85
C ILE A 158 -10.44 -8.42 3.59
N THR A 159 -11.50 -7.84 3.05
CA THR A 159 -12.61 -8.57 2.43
C THR A 159 -12.51 -8.43 0.92
N ALA A 160 -12.63 -9.52 0.17
CA ALA A 160 -12.58 -9.50 -1.29
C ALA A 160 -13.37 -10.68 -1.87
N TYR A 161 -13.44 -10.75 -3.19
CA TYR A 161 -14.02 -11.88 -3.92
C TYR A 161 -12.95 -12.63 -4.70
N TYR A 162 -12.80 -13.93 -4.47
CA TYR A 162 -12.12 -14.81 -5.44
C TYR A 162 -13.19 -15.38 -6.35
N LYS A 163 -13.12 -15.04 -7.64
CA LYS A 163 -14.21 -15.29 -8.59
C LYS A 163 -15.52 -14.70 -8.06
N ASN A 164 -16.46 -15.54 -7.61
CA ASN A 164 -17.75 -15.12 -7.06
C ASN A 164 -17.90 -15.48 -5.57
N SER A 165 -16.83 -15.95 -4.93
CA SER A 165 -16.84 -16.40 -3.55
C SER A 165 -16.26 -15.32 -2.63
N PRO A 166 -17.02 -14.82 -1.65
CA PRO A 166 -16.53 -13.83 -0.71
C PRO A 166 -15.50 -14.47 0.21
N LEU A 167 -14.46 -13.74 0.53
CA LEU A 167 -13.41 -14.19 1.43
C LEU A 167 -12.87 -13.05 2.29
N THR A 168 -12.28 -13.43 3.41
CA THR A 168 -11.59 -12.55 4.34
C THR A 168 -10.15 -13.02 4.51
N LEU A 169 -9.22 -12.09 4.44
CA LEU A 169 -7.80 -12.30 4.61
C LEU A 169 -7.32 -11.51 5.84
N THR A 170 -6.46 -12.13 6.64
CA THR A 170 -5.69 -11.50 7.71
C THR A 170 -4.30 -12.11 7.68
N GLY A 171 -3.26 -11.38 8.06
CA GLY A 171 -1.92 -11.95 8.03
C GLY A 171 -0.83 -10.92 8.10
N ASN A 172 0.39 -11.34 7.83
CA ASN A 172 1.54 -10.45 7.77
C ASN A 172 2.48 -10.83 6.63
N LEU A 173 3.23 -9.83 6.16
CA LEU A 173 4.28 -9.94 5.17
C LEU A 173 5.53 -9.32 5.78
N ALA A 174 6.62 -10.07 5.88
CA ALA A 174 7.87 -9.55 6.41
C ALA A 174 8.93 -9.43 5.32
N TYR A 175 9.73 -8.36 5.42
CA TYR A 175 10.70 -7.91 4.42
C TYR A 175 12.15 -8.03 4.88
N ILE A 176 12.40 -8.30 6.16
CA ILE A 176 13.77 -8.44 6.70
C ILE A 176 14.39 -9.71 6.11
N ASP A 177 15.52 -9.55 5.42
CA ASP A 177 16.31 -10.58 4.74
C ASP A 177 15.67 -11.17 3.47
N VAL A 178 14.58 -11.92 3.64
CA VAL A 178 13.86 -12.61 2.55
C VAL A 178 12.38 -12.35 2.72
N PHE A 179 11.73 -11.89 1.65
CA PHE A 179 10.28 -11.69 1.66
C PHE A 179 9.58 -12.99 2.03
N ASN A 180 8.75 -12.92 3.06
CA ASN A 180 7.96 -14.03 3.55
C ASN A 180 6.56 -13.55 3.91
N TYR A 181 5.58 -14.44 3.80
CA TYR A 181 4.20 -14.12 4.11
C TYR A 181 3.56 -15.25 4.91
N ASN A 182 2.61 -14.86 5.77
CA ASN A 182 1.67 -15.76 6.39
C ASN A 182 0.28 -15.12 6.33
N MET A 183 -0.66 -15.81 5.67
CA MET A 183 -2.02 -15.35 5.49
C MET A 183 -3.02 -16.40 5.91
N LYS A 184 -4.00 -15.97 6.67
CA LYS A 184 -5.19 -16.75 6.99
C LYS A 184 -6.34 -16.32 6.09
N VAL A 185 -6.90 -17.28 5.38
CA VAL A 185 -8.06 -17.08 4.51
C VAL A 185 -9.27 -17.74 5.15
N LYS A 186 -10.40 -17.02 5.15
CA LYS A 186 -11.70 -17.55 5.55
C LYS A 186 -12.77 -17.20 4.53
N SER A 187 -13.67 -18.13 4.29
CA SER A 187 -14.92 -17.91 3.57
C SER A 187 -16.01 -18.73 4.23
N ASN A 188 -17.14 -18.09 4.54
CA ASN A 188 -18.31 -18.77 5.12
C ASN A 188 -19.36 -19.16 4.06
N ASP A 189 -19.08 -18.85 2.80
CA ASP A 189 -20.03 -19.03 1.72
C ASP A 189 -19.30 -19.31 0.40
N PHE A 190 -18.26 -20.14 0.48
CA PHE A 190 -17.40 -20.44 -0.66
C PHE A 190 -18.16 -21.32 -1.63
N ASN A 191 -18.30 -20.88 -2.88
CA ASN A 191 -18.93 -21.68 -3.91
C ASN A 191 -17.97 -22.77 -4.39
N LEU A 192 -18.33 -24.04 -4.15
CA LEU A 192 -17.47 -25.17 -4.49
C LEU A 192 -17.15 -25.25 -5.99
N SER A 193 -17.99 -24.68 -6.86
CA SER A 193 -17.68 -24.61 -8.29
C SER A 193 -16.41 -23.82 -8.60
N ASP A 194 -16.03 -22.88 -7.73
CA ASP A 194 -14.83 -22.05 -7.90
C ASP A 194 -13.54 -22.87 -7.69
N LEU A 195 -13.60 -24.01 -6.99
CA LEU A 195 -12.49 -24.97 -6.82
C LEU A 195 -12.38 -25.98 -7.97
N LYS A 196 -13.36 -26.04 -8.89
CA LYS A 196 -13.48 -27.13 -9.87
C LYS A 196 -12.21 -27.32 -10.70
N GLU A 197 -11.59 -26.24 -11.17
CA GLU A 197 -10.36 -26.33 -11.98
C GLU A 197 -9.19 -26.85 -11.15
N GLY A 198 -8.91 -26.28 -9.97
CA GLY A 198 -7.85 -26.78 -9.10
C GLY A 198 -8.05 -28.24 -8.66
N LEU A 199 -9.29 -28.65 -8.39
CA LEU A 199 -9.59 -30.04 -8.03
C LEU A 199 -9.30 -31.04 -9.16
N LYS A 200 -9.35 -30.63 -10.44
CA LYS A 200 -9.02 -31.53 -11.56
C LYS A 200 -7.56 -31.95 -11.56
N GLU A 201 -6.65 -31.10 -11.08
CA GLU A 201 -5.22 -31.40 -11.06
C GLU A 201 -4.88 -32.52 -10.05
N TYR A 202 -5.67 -32.65 -8.99
CA TYR A 202 -5.46 -33.63 -7.92
C TYR A 202 -6.34 -34.88 -8.04
N LEU A 203 -7.40 -34.83 -8.84
CA LEU A 203 -8.31 -35.96 -9.05
C LEU A 203 -7.96 -36.67 -10.36
N SER A 204 -7.31 -37.82 -10.26
CA SER A 204 -6.81 -38.63 -11.39
C SER A 204 -7.89 -39.30 -12.26
N LEU A 205 -9.14 -38.81 -12.26
CA LEU A 205 -10.27 -39.60 -12.76
C LEU A 205 -11.02 -38.95 -13.91
N ALA A 206 -11.26 -39.78 -14.92
CA ALA A 206 -11.97 -39.55 -16.17
C ALA A 206 -13.48 -39.21 -16.02
N SER A 207 -13.93 -38.79 -14.84
CA SER A 207 -15.31 -38.39 -14.55
C SER A 207 -15.39 -36.89 -14.27
N GLU A 208 -16.44 -36.23 -14.80
CA GLU A 208 -16.68 -34.81 -14.55
C GLU A 208 -16.80 -34.54 -13.04
N VAL A 209 -15.81 -33.86 -12.45
CA VAL A 209 -15.85 -33.41 -11.06
C VAL A 209 -17.06 -32.48 -10.89
N GLN A 210 -18.04 -32.91 -10.10
CA GLN A 210 -19.22 -32.12 -9.74
C GLN A 210 -19.00 -31.43 -8.39
N ALA A 211 -18.23 -30.34 -8.38
CA ALA A 211 -18.11 -29.46 -7.22
C ALA A 211 -19.25 -28.42 -7.27
N LYS A 212 -20.34 -28.68 -6.53
CA LYS A 212 -21.54 -27.84 -6.47
C LYS A 212 -21.93 -27.56 -5.02
N GLY A 213 -22.56 -26.42 -4.77
CA GLY A 213 -23.00 -26.00 -3.44
C GLY A 213 -22.04 -25.02 -2.78
N LYS A 214 -22.29 -24.73 -1.50
CA LYS A 214 -21.54 -23.76 -0.70
C LYS A 214 -20.88 -24.47 0.47
N SER A 215 -19.69 -24.04 0.85
CA SER A 215 -18.95 -24.58 2.00
C SER A 215 -18.28 -23.48 2.78
N ASN A 216 -18.02 -23.77 4.05
CA ASN A 216 -17.08 -22.99 4.83
C ASN A 216 -15.67 -23.45 4.48
N LEU A 217 -14.77 -22.50 4.31
CA LEU A 217 -13.38 -22.72 3.99
C LEU A 217 -12.54 -21.85 4.93
N SER A 218 -11.53 -22.46 5.55
CA SER A 218 -10.55 -21.78 6.38
C SER A 218 -9.22 -22.47 6.19
N PHE A 219 -8.22 -21.73 5.76
CA PHE A 219 -6.86 -22.25 5.60
C PHE A 219 -5.84 -21.17 5.91
N GLU A 220 -4.59 -21.59 6.08
CA GLU A 220 -3.44 -20.74 6.28
C GLU A 220 -2.46 -21.04 5.15
N VAL A 221 -1.90 -19.98 4.56
CA VAL A 221 -0.91 -20.06 3.48
C VAL A 221 0.30 -19.28 3.92
N SER A 222 1.46 -19.92 3.91
CA SER A 222 2.73 -19.28 4.16
C SER A 222 3.74 -19.65 3.10
N GLY A 223 4.70 -18.76 2.86
CA GLY A 223 5.69 -18.96 1.83
C GLY A 223 6.80 -17.93 1.85
N SER A 224 7.82 -18.19 1.06
CA SER A 224 8.92 -17.29 0.77
C SER A 224 9.28 -17.48 -0.71
N PRO A 225 8.98 -16.52 -1.59
CA PRO A 225 9.36 -16.60 -3.00
C PRO A 225 10.87 -16.78 -3.11
N ILE A 226 11.27 -17.79 -3.86
CA ILE A 226 12.68 -18.00 -4.20
C ILE A 226 13.01 -16.91 -5.23
N LYS A 227 14.05 -16.12 -4.98
CA LYS A 227 14.63 -15.24 -6.00
C LYS A 227 15.19 -16.13 -7.11
N ASP A 228 14.56 -16.08 -8.29
CA ASP A 228 15.20 -16.50 -9.54
C ASP A 228 16.28 -15.49 -9.95
#